data_AF-X0SZX8-F1
#
_entry.id   AF-X0SZX8-F1
#
_cell.length_a   1.000
_cell.length_b   1.000
_cell.length_c   1.000
_cell.angle_alpha   90.00
_cell.angle_beta   90.00
_cell.angle_gamma   90.00
#
_symmetry.space_group_name_H-M   'P 1'
#
loop_
_entity.id
_entity.type
_entity.pdbx_description
1 polymer ?
#
loop_
_entity_poly.entity_id
_entity_poly.type
_entity_poly.pdbx_seq_one_letter_code
_entity_poly.pdbx_strand_id
1 'polypeptide(L)'
;MSTKDKLLSYLKERKGDWVSGEALSNKIAVSRSAVWKHICKLREEGYVIESSSKKGYLFRKAPDLLLPNEIRQGLDTKVFGKRDIVYFTETDSTNTRAKDLAVRGAPEG
;
A
#
# COMPACT_ATOMS: atom_id res chain seq x y z
N MET A 1 -2.62 4.84 9.68
CA MET A 1 -1.91 3.77 8.96
C MET A 1 -2.71 2.48 9.10
N SER A 2 -3.21 1.90 8.00
CA SER A 2 -4.07 0.70 8.07
C SER A 2 -3.25 -0.56 8.41
N THR A 3 -3.91 -1.61 8.87
CA THR A 3 -3.29 -2.93 9.13
C THR A 3 -2.56 -3.48 7.90
N LYS A 4 -3.14 -3.30 6.71
CA LYS A 4 -2.54 -3.69 5.43
C LYS A 4 -1.24 -2.94 5.15
N ASP A 5 -1.22 -1.62 5.42
CA ASP A 5 -0.04 -0.79 5.18
C ASP A 5 1.10 -1.19 6.11
N LYS A 6 0.81 -1.46 7.39
CA LYS A 6 1.81 -1.95 8.35
C LYS A 6 2.40 -3.30 7.92
N LEU A 7 1.54 -4.21 7.44
CA LEU A 7 1.95 -5.51 6.93
C LEU A 7 2.87 -5.37 5.71
N LEU A 8 2.48 -4.52 4.76
CA LEU A 8 3.29 -4.24 3.57
C LEU A 8 4.64 -3.62 3.94
N SER A 9 4.66 -2.60 4.80
CA SER A 9 5.90 -1.96 5.27
C SER A 9 6.84 -2.99 5.90
N TYR A 10 6.32 -3.85 6.79
CA TYR A 10 7.13 -4.89 7.43
C TYR A 10 7.71 -5.91 6.43
N LEU A 11 6.95 -6.27 5.41
CA LEU A 11 7.43 -7.14 4.33
C LEU A 11 8.48 -6.45 3.44
N LYS A 12 8.34 -5.14 3.19
CA LYS A 12 9.29 -4.35 2.39
C LYS A 12 10.62 -4.14 3.12
N GLU A 13 10.59 -3.91 4.44
CA GLU A 13 11.79 -3.85 5.28
C GLU A 13 12.61 -5.15 5.23
N ARG A 14 11.96 -6.28 4.93
CA ARG A 14 12.56 -7.61 4.78
C ARG A 14 12.54 -8.10 3.33
N LYS A 15 12.65 -7.18 2.37
CA LYS A 15 12.62 -7.52 0.94
C LYS A 15 13.70 -8.56 0.63
N GLY A 16 13.30 -9.67 0.01
CA GLY A 16 14.19 -10.79 -0.29
C GLY A 16 14.16 -11.92 0.75
N ASP A 17 13.62 -11.68 1.94
CA ASP A 17 13.54 -12.67 3.01
C ASP A 17 12.14 -13.26 3.20
N TRP A 18 12.11 -14.53 3.58
CA TRP A 18 10.87 -15.20 3.95
C TRP A 18 10.43 -14.80 5.36
N VAL A 19 9.15 -14.47 5.50
CA VAL A 19 8.53 -14.11 6.78
C VAL A 19 7.35 -15.05 7.04
N SER A 20 7.39 -15.78 8.16
CA SER A 20 6.31 -16.71 8.50
C SER A 20 4.98 -15.98 8.74
N GLY A 21 3.86 -16.62 8.40
CA GLY A 21 2.53 -16.07 8.66
C GLY A 21 2.24 -15.87 10.16
N GLU A 22 2.88 -16.66 11.01
CA GLU A 22 2.87 -16.50 12.47
C GLU A 22 3.60 -15.23 12.92
N ALA A 23 4.79 -14.98 12.37
CA ALA A 23 5.53 -13.76 12.67
C ALA A 23 4.74 -12.51 12.26
N LEU A 24 4.09 -12.54 11.09
CA LEU A 24 3.20 -11.45 10.66
C LEU A 24 2.00 -11.28 11.59
N SER A 25 1.34 -12.38 11.94
CA SER A 25 0.17 -12.39 12.84
C SER A 25 0.51 -11.77 14.20
N ASN A 26 1.64 -12.18 14.80
CA ASN A 26 2.12 -11.67 16.07
C ASN A 26 2.55 -10.19 15.98
N LYS A 27 3.29 -9.82 14.93
CA LYS A 27 3.81 -8.44 14.75
C LYS A 27 2.70 -7.42 14.53
N ILE A 28 1.66 -7.80 13.80
CA ILE A 28 0.55 -6.91 13.41
C ILE A 28 -0.66 -7.05 14.36
N ALA A 29 -0.62 -8.02 15.28
CA ALA A 29 -1.69 -8.35 16.23
C ALA A 29 -3.04 -8.66 15.54
N VAL A 30 -3.00 -9.50 14.50
CA VAL A 30 -4.18 -9.97 13.76
C VAL A 30 -4.09 -11.46 13.49
N SER A 31 -5.20 -12.13 13.22
CA SER A 31 -5.20 -13.57 12.94
C SER A 31 -4.43 -13.90 11.65
N ARG A 32 -3.90 -15.14 11.56
CA ARG A 32 -3.27 -15.64 10.32
C ARG A 32 -4.21 -15.59 9.11
N SER A 33 -5.53 -15.77 9.31
CA SER A 33 -6.52 -15.64 8.24
C SER A 33 -6.70 -14.19 7.79
N ALA A 34 -6.61 -13.21 8.69
CA ALA A 34 -6.61 -11.79 8.34
C ALA A 34 -5.34 -11.38 7.59
N VAL A 35 -4.17 -11.91 7.97
CA VAL A 35 -2.91 -11.76 7.22
C VAL A 35 -3.11 -12.23 5.78
N TRP A 36 -3.64 -13.43 5.56
CA TRP A 36 -3.90 -13.95 4.21
C TRP A 36 -4.82 -13.04 3.40
N LYS A 37 -5.93 -12.55 3.98
CA LYS A 37 -6.84 -11.61 3.31
C LYS A 37 -6.12 -10.32 2.88
N HIS A 38 -5.27 -9.76 3.74
CA HIS A 38 -4.49 -8.57 3.40
C HIS A 38 -3.43 -8.84 2.31
N ILE A 39 -2.78 -10.01 2.33
CA ILE A 39 -1.84 -10.42 1.28
C ILE A 39 -2.54 -10.56 -0.08
N CYS A 40 -3.73 -11.18 -0.12
CA CYS A 40 -4.50 -11.28 -1.35
C CYS A 40 -4.84 -9.90 -1.92
N LYS A 41 -5.30 -8.98 -1.07
CA LYS A 41 -5.58 -7.60 -1.50
C LYS A 41 -4.33 -6.87 -2.01
N LEU A 42 -3.17 -7.07 -1.37
CA LEU A 42 -1.91 -6.51 -1.87
C LEU A 42 -1.55 -7.10 -3.24
N ARG A 43 -1.79 -8.40 -3.48
CA ARG A 43 -1.57 -8.99 -4.81
C ARG A 43 -2.50 -8.39 -5.87
N GLU A 44 -3.76 -8.17 -5.53
CA GLU A 44 -4.73 -7.48 -6.40
C GLU A 44 -4.30 -6.05 -6.74
N GLU A 45 -3.64 -5.36 -5.81
CA GLU A 45 -3.04 -4.04 -6.02
C GLU A 45 -1.73 -4.08 -6.83
N GLY A 46 -1.28 -5.27 -7.27
CA GLY A 46 -0.12 -5.47 -8.13
C GLY A 46 1.20 -5.75 -7.39
N TYR A 47 1.18 -5.92 -6.06
CA TYR A 47 2.37 -6.31 -5.33
C TYR A 47 2.72 -7.78 -5.56
N VAL A 48 3.99 -8.04 -5.88
CA VAL A 48 4.49 -9.41 -6.08
C VAL A 48 4.93 -9.97 -4.73
N ILE A 49 4.05 -10.76 -4.12
CA ILE A 49 4.29 -11.45 -2.85
C ILE A 49 4.16 -12.96 -3.08
N GLU A 50 5.24 -13.70 -2.92
CA GLU A 50 5.24 -15.17 -2.97
C GLU A 50 4.73 -15.75 -1.64
N SER A 51 4.15 -16.95 -1.69
CA SER A 51 3.71 -17.67 -0.50
C SER A 51 4.13 -19.14 -0.55
N SER A 52 4.62 -19.67 0.57
CA SER A 52 5.00 -21.07 0.75
C SER A 52 4.51 -21.57 2.10
N SER A 53 3.92 -22.76 2.14
CA SER A 53 3.31 -23.35 3.34
C SER A 53 4.27 -23.48 4.53
N LYS A 54 5.57 -23.70 4.30
CA LYS A 54 6.58 -23.86 5.35
C LYS A 54 7.40 -22.61 5.65
N LYS A 55 7.47 -21.67 4.69
CA LYS A 55 8.32 -20.46 4.82
C LYS A 55 7.51 -19.20 5.14
N GLY A 56 6.24 -19.15 4.75
CA GLY A 56 5.37 -17.98 4.88
C GLY A 56 5.33 -17.15 3.61
N TYR A 57 5.60 -15.85 3.71
CA TYR A 57 5.44 -14.86 2.64
C TYR A 57 6.77 -14.19 2.31
N LEU A 58 6.99 -13.89 1.04
CA LEU A 58 8.20 -13.23 0.56
C LEU A 58 7.82 -12.08 -0.37
N PHE A 59 8.24 -10.87 -0.01
CA PHE A 59 8.08 -9.69 -0.86
C PHE A 59 9.16 -9.67 -1.95
N ARG A 60 8.72 -9.67 -3.22
CA ARG A 60 9.62 -9.60 -4.38
C ARG A 60 9.71 -8.20 -4.95
N LYS A 61 8.55 -7.62 -5.27
CA LYS A 61 8.50 -6.37 -6.05
C LYS A 61 7.23 -5.58 -5.73
N ALA A 62 7.37 -4.26 -5.67
CA ALA A 62 6.24 -3.35 -5.72
C ALA A 62 5.73 -3.22 -7.18
N PRO A 63 4.44 -2.93 -7.38
CA PRO A 63 3.94 -2.62 -8.71
C PRO A 63 4.62 -1.35 -9.24
N ASP A 64 4.75 -1.26 -10.57
CA ASP A 64 5.15 -0.02 -11.25
C ASP A 64 3.93 0.90 -11.40
N LEU A 65 3.32 1.23 -10.26
CA LEU A 65 2.09 2.03 -10.15
C LEU A 65 2.31 3.14 -9.14
N LEU A 66 1.72 4.30 -9.42
CA LEU A 66 1.73 5.47 -8.55
C LEU A 66 0.72 5.33 -7.39
N LEU A 67 0.84 4.24 -6.62
CA LEU A 67 -0.08 3.97 -5.53
C LEU A 67 0.03 5.05 -4.44
N PRO A 68 -1.09 5.62 -3.96
CA PRO A 68 -1.07 6.67 -2.93
C PRO A 68 -0.23 6.33 -1.70
N ASN A 69 -0.26 5.06 -1.28
CA ASN A 69 0.47 4.63 -0.09
C ASN A 69 1.99 4.62 -0.32
N GLU A 70 2.44 4.26 -1.53
CA GLU A 70 3.85 4.30 -1.92
C GLU A 70 4.34 5.75 -2.00
N ILE A 71 3.53 6.63 -2.60
CA ILE A 71 3.84 8.06 -2.68
C ILE A 71 3.93 8.65 -1.27
N ARG A 72 2.91 8.45 -0.42
CA ARG A 72 2.89 8.99 0.96
C ARG A 72 4.09 8.55 1.79
N GLN A 73 4.54 7.29 1.65
CA GLN A 73 5.69 6.78 2.40
C GLN A 73 7.01 7.47 2.00
N GLY A 74 7.14 7.90 0.74
CA GLY A 74 8.34 8.60 0.23
C GLY A 74 8.26 10.13 0.24
N LEU A 75 7.13 10.73 0.63
CA LEU A 75 6.88 12.16 0.47
C LEU A 75 7.32 12.98 1.69
N ASP A 76 8.38 13.78 1.56
CA ASP A 76 8.87 14.71 2.60
C ASP A 76 8.43 16.17 2.35
N THR A 77 7.17 16.36 2.02
CA THR A 77 6.56 17.69 1.85
C THR A 77 6.02 18.23 3.19
N LYS A 78 5.68 19.52 3.27
CA LYS A 78 4.96 20.09 4.43
C LYS A 78 3.48 20.30 4.18
N VAL A 79 3.09 20.47 2.92
CA VAL A 79 1.73 20.84 2.50
C VAL A 79 1.16 19.73 1.60
N PHE A 80 1.63 19.62 0.36
CA PHE A 80 1.06 18.69 -0.62
C PHE A 80 1.17 17.21 -0.25
N GLY A 81 0.09 16.45 -0.45
CA GLY A 81 0.07 14.99 -0.33
C GLY A 81 0.08 14.46 1.11
N LYS A 82 -0.12 15.35 2.09
CA LYS A 82 -0.21 14.98 3.52
C LYS A 82 -1.63 14.59 3.91
N ARG A 83 -2.64 15.20 3.32
CA ARG A 83 -4.04 14.84 3.54
C ARG A 83 -4.49 13.89 2.44
N ASP A 84 -4.63 14.42 1.24
CA ASP A 84 -5.26 13.70 0.15
C ASP A 84 -4.28 13.42 -0.98
N ILE A 85 -4.27 12.17 -1.43
CA ILE A 85 -3.70 11.77 -2.71
C ILE A 85 -4.81 11.07 -3.44
N VAL A 86 -5.35 11.75 -4.46
CA VAL A 86 -6.40 11.21 -5.31
C VAL A 86 -5.74 10.42 -6.42
N TYR A 87 -6.07 9.13 -6.50
CA TYR A 87 -5.51 8.22 -7.48
C TYR A 87 -6.62 7.65 -8.35
N PHE A 88 -6.37 7.71 -9.65
CA PHE A 88 -7.19 7.08 -10.67
C PHE A 88 -6.28 6.13 -11.45
N THR A 89 -6.72 4.88 -11.64
CA THR A 89 -6.02 3.94 -12.53
C THR A 89 -6.05 4.42 -13.98
N GLU A 90 -7.13 5.10 -14.36
CA GLU A 90 -7.31 5.76 -15.66
C GLU A 90 -8.21 6.98 -15.46
N THR A 91 -7.92 8.06 -16.17
CA THR A 91 -8.77 9.26 -16.17
C THR A 91 -8.64 10.00 -17.50
N ASP A 92 -9.67 10.76 -17.83
CA ASP A 92 -9.76 11.60 -19.03
C ASP A 92 -8.77 12.76 -18.98
N SER A 93 -8.62 13.43 -17.83
CA SER A 93 -7.62 14.48 -17.63
C SER A 93 -7.38 14.75 -16.16
N THR A 94 -6.13 14.60 -15.72
CA THR A 94 -5.74 14.92 -14.34
C THR A 94 -6.02 16.38 -13.98
N ASN A 95 -5.89 17.30 -14.94
CA ASN A 95 -6.15 18.72 -14.74
C ASN A 95 -7.65 19.02 -14.58
N THR A 96 -8.51 18.32 -15.32
CA THR A 96 -9.97 18.43 -15.16
C THR A 96 -10.39 17.94 -13.78
N ARG A 97 -9.88 16.77 -13.35
CA ARG A 97 -10.17 16.23 -12.02
C ARG A 97 -9.68 17.15 -10.89
N ALA A 98 -8.50 17.76 -11.04
CA ALA A 98 -8.00 18.73 -10.07
C ALA A 98 -8.91 19.96 -9.94
N LYS A 99 -9.38 20.52 -11.06
CA LYS A 99 -10.34 21.64 -11.05
C LYS A 99 -11.66 21.27 -10.36
N ASP A 100 -12.20 20.09 -10.66
CA ASP A 100 -13.44 19.61 -10.03
C ASP A 100 -13.29 19.49 -8.50
N LEU A 101 -12.14 19.02 -8.03
CA LEU A 101 -11.83 18.89 -6.61
C LEU A 101 -11.67 20.27 -5.94
N ALA A 102 -11.02 21.22 -6.62
CA ALA A 102 -10.89 22.59 -6.12
C ALA A 102 -12.26 23.25 -5.94
N VAL A 103 -13.18 23.09 -6.91
CA VAL A 103 -14.56 23.60 -6.81
C VAL A 103 -15.32 22.97 -5.64
N ARG A 104 -15.02 21.70 -5.30
CA ARG A 104 -15.61 20.99 -4.15
C ARG A 104 -14.96 21.34 -2.81
N GLY A 105 -14.01 22.27 -2.79
CA GLY A 105 -13.35 22.74 -1.56
C GLY A 105 -12.25 21.82 -1.07
N ALA A 106 -11.51 21.17 -1.99
CA ALA A 106 -10.32 20.42 -1.62
C ALA A 106 -9.34 21.32 -0.80
N PRO A 107 -8.72 20.79 0.27
CA PRO A 107 -7.93 21.59 1.19
C PRO A 107 -6.55 22.01 0.64
N GLU A 108 -6.10 21.35 -0.43
CA GLU A 108 -4.81 21.54 -1.08
C GLU A 108 -4.91 21.15 -2.56
N GLY A 109 -4.11 21.81 -3.42
CA GLY A 109 -4.12 21.62 -4.88
C GLY A 109 -4.33 22.90 -5.65
#